data_AF-A0A7D7LRB6-F1
#
_entry.id   AF-A0A7D7LRB6-F1
#
_cell.length_a   1.000
_cell.length_b   1.000
_cell.length_c   1.000
_cell.angle_alpha   90.00
_cell.angle_beta   90.00
_cell.angle_gamma   90.00
#
_symmetry.space_group_name_H-M   'P 1'
#
loop_
_entity.id
_entity.type
_entity.pdbx_description
1 polymer ?
#
loop_
_entity_poly.entity_id
_entity_poly.type
_entity_poly.pdbx_seq_one_letter_code
_entity_poly.pdbx_strand_id
1 'polypeptide(L)'
;MKAIRGFIIVIFTICCGSTVTKAQDVYLSIPEDNIFNRSEFTSLPTTVMNTSRTNWDYAFFGLGPVSPTFTSTSGANFIQSSSSLTLPNTVLLWQLESMGGQMPSTGYLGYLPGFQSFSTGAVRWFEPPSSVLGGGFNRGNINFTFKIPAAQFAANAFQAGNYSMNITQNYDFTPRNFRTVLVIPASVRWLTASPTKYIEISSLNDYRITGTRVLGNLGNAEIGHTVDFNLWAKAAANNIQFVSSKGTQGTRNIATIKLGSNGSALTTKALSSTFQNFSAANFNVIPGNRNSFIPELYVSAEDLKTHFFEAGTYTFELNFSARSTDNSINSLQNTAVQLKVLPRSEITIPSSGQNVNFNFNTAAHYANGQSQTIQKQIKLSNNESFELYVKSDENYFKKGGVQTAINSNILQIGLEGSSANVPLSKTPQKILTNGTPVLDRELNVRYTIPPAGAQTLVGKESSTYSVNVYYSFTAI
;
A
#
# COMPACT_ATOMS: atom_id res chain seq x y z
N MET A 1 -27.00 45.56 -2.15
CA MET A 1 -25.80 46.36 -2.50
C MET A 1 -24.59 45.48 -2.22
N LYS A 2 -24.02 44.68 -3.12
CA LYS A 2 -23.43 44.96 -4.45
C LYS A 2 -22.46 46.14 -4.43
N ALA A 3 -21.21 45.84 -4.84
CA ALA A 3 -20.06 46.71 -5.07
C ALA A 3 -19.25 47.12 -3.83
N ILE A 4 -18.19 46.35 -3.54
CA ILE A 4 -16.78 46.78 -3.38
C ILE A 4 -15.97 45.48 -3.42
N ARG A 5 -15.71 45.00 -4.65
CA ARG A 5 -14.91 43.79 -4.96
C ARG A 5 -13.69 44.14 -5.83
N GLY A 6 -13.26 45.40 -5.82
CA GLY A 6 -12.33 45.94 -6.82
C GLY A 6 -11.11 46.69 -6.29
N PHE A 7 -10.67 46.46 -5.04
CA PHE A 7 -9.62 47.32 -4.46
C PHE A 7 -8.39 46.62 -3.85
N ILE A 8 -8.25 45.29 -3.97
CA ILE A 8 -7.03 44.59 -3.50
C ILE A 8 -6.28 43.87 -4.65
N ILE A 9 -6.79 43.92 -5.89
CA ILE A 9 -6.12 43.36 -7.08
C ILE A 9 -5.27 44.44 -7.83
N VAL A 10 -5.23 45.68 -7.35
CA VAL A 10 -4.66 46.81 -8.12
C VAL A 10 -3.24 47.24 -7.67
N ILE A 11 -2.60 46.58 -6.70
CA ILE A 11 -1.18 46.84 -6.35
C ILE A 11 -0.19 45.90 -7.09
N PHE A 12 -0.67 44.95 -7.91
CA PHE A 12 0.23 44.13 -8.75
C PHE A 12 0.16 44.41 -10.26
N THR A 13 -0.66 45.36 -10.68
CA THR A 13 -0.79 45.73 -12.10
C THR A 13 -0.96 47.24 -12.20
N ILE A 14 0.14 47.98 -12.18
CA ILE A 14 0.41 49.28 -12.85
C ILE A 14 1.77 49.75 -12.32
N CYS A 15 2.82 49.23 -12.96
CA CYS A 15 4.07 49.93 -13.19
C CYS A 15 4.53 49.49 -14.57
N CYS A 16 3.88 50.06 -15.59
CA CYS A 16 4.42 50.15 -16.94
C CYS A 16 5.67 51.04 -16.88
N GLY A 17 6.75 50.49 -16.37
CA GLY A 17 8.10 50.82 -16.77
C GLY A 17 8.65 49.56 -17.43
N SER A 18 8.93 49.63 -18.73
CA SER A 18 9.76 48.66 -19.42
C SER A 18 11.13 48.63 -18.75
N THR A 19 11.25 47.86 -17.67
CA THR A 19 12.54 47.50 -17.12
C THR A 19 13.19 46.63 -18.18
N VAL A 20 14.17 47.20 -18.89
CA VAL A 20 15.04 46.48 -19.81
C VAL A 20 15.75 45.42 -18.98
N THR A 21 15.19 44.21 -18.95
CA THR A 21 15.80 43.08 -18.26
C THR A 21 17.12 42.80 -18.96
N LYS A 22 18.23 42.94 -18.24
CA LYS A 22 19.55 42.70 -18.80
C LYS A 22 19.67 41.20 -19.13
N ALA A 23 20.30 40.90 -20.25
CA ALA A 23 20.63 39.54 -20.63
C ALA A 23 21.50 38.85 -19.56
N GLN A 24 21.26 37.57 -19.29
CA GLN A 24 21.75 36.88 -18.10
C GLN A 24 21.75 35.35 -18.27
N ASP A 25 22.33 34.67 -17.28
CA ASP A 25 22.17 33.22 -17.12
C ASP A 25 20.69 32.85 -16.91
N VAL A 26 20.30 31.71 -17.49
CA VAL A 26 18.93 31.22 -17.50
C VAL A 26 18.76 30.23 -16.36
N TYR A 27 17.89 30.54 -15.39
CA TYR A 27 17.52 29.64 -14.29
C TYR A 27 16.12 29.09 -14.50
N LEU A 28 16.00 27.77 -14.62
CA LEU A 28 14.74 27.06 -14.80
C LEU A 28 14.46 26.20 -13.57
N SER A 29 13.58 26.69 -12.70
CA SER A 29 13.06 25.91 -11.57
C SER A 29 12.05 24.89 -12.07
N ILE A 30 12.40 23.61 -11.97
CA ILE A 30 11.53 22.52 -12.44
C ILE A 30 10.59 22.11 -11.30
N PRO A 31 9.27 22.25 -11.46
CA PRO A 31 8.34 21.89 -10.41
C PRO A 31 8.40 20.39 -10.09
N GLU A 32 8.27 20.04 -8.80
CA GLU A 32 8.22 18.64 -8.37
C GLU A 32 7.08 17.86 -9.03
N ASP A 33 5.95 18.52 -9.31
CA ASP A 33 4.80 17.90 -9.96
C ASP A 33 5.12 17.44 -11.38
N ASN A 34 5.93 18.18 -12.12
CA ASN A 34 6.37 17.77 -13.46
C ASN A 34 7.24 16.53 -13.41
N ILE A 35 8.17 16.49 -12.45
CA ILE A 35 9.09 15.36 -12.25
C ILE A 35 8.29 14.13 -11.82
N PHE A 36 7.50 14.26 -10.75
CA PHE A 36 6.80 13.13 -10.15
C PHE A 36 5.65 12.66 -11.02
N ASN A 37 4.83 13.55 -11.61
CA ASN A 37 3.75 13.13 -12.50
C ASN A 37 4.22 12.82 -13.92
N ARG A 38 5.51 13.04 -14.21
CA ARG A 38 6.13 12.86 -15.53
C ARG A 38 5.38 13.66 -16.60
N SER A 39 4.94 14.86 -16.23
CA SER A 39 4.20 15.76 -17.11
C SER A 39 5.14 16.78 -17.73
N GLU A 40 4.85 17.15 -18.98
CA GLU A 40 5.64 18.12 -19.72
C GLU A 40 5.77 19.45 -18.96
N PHE A 41 6.99 19.98 -18.90
CA PHE A 41 7.27 21.31 -18.40
C PHE A 41 7.55 22.24 -19.58
N THR A 42 6.96 23.42 -19.56
CA THR A 42 7.24 24.52 -20.49
C THR A 42 7.45 25.79 -19.69
N SER A 43 8.58 26.46 -19.90
CA SER A 43 8.91 27.71 -19.23
C SER A 43 8.09 28.88 -19.82
N LEU A 44 8.02 29.98 -19.09
CA LEU A 44 7.68 31.25 -19.70
C LEU A 44 8.81 31.70 -20.66
N PRO A 45 8.50 32.53 -21.67
CA PRO A 45 9.52 33.17 -22.49
C PRO A 45 10.54 33.90 -21.63
N THR A 46 11.80 33.52 -21.75
CA THR A 46 12.88 34.03 -20.91
C THR A 46 13.86 34.82 -21.77
N THR A 47 14.15 36.06 -21.37
CA THR A 47 15.19 36.86 -22.01
C THR A 47 16.55 36.25 -21.73
N VAL A 48 17.22 35.78 -22.77
CA VAL A 48 18.54 35.14 -22.68
C VAL A 48 19.64 36.10 -23.11
N MET A 49 19.38 36.86 -24.16
CA MET A 49 20.36 37.73 -24.83
C MET A 49 19.71 39.07 -25.19
N ASN A 50 20.54 40.07 -25.46
CA ASN A 50 20.10 41.34 -26.04
C ASN A 50 21.00 41.69 -27.24
N THR A 51 20.41 42.33 -28.24
CA THR A 51 21.13 42.89 -29.38
C THR A 51 21.89 44.15 -28.96
N SER A 52 23.22 44.08 -28.91
CA SER A 52 24.09 45.25 -28.61
C SER A 52 24.07 46.32 -29.71
N ARG A 53 23.59 45.99 -30.91
CA ARG A 53 23.58 46.89 -32.07
C ARG A 53 22.26 47.61 -32.28
N THR A 54 22.36 48.92 -32.42
CA THR A 54 21.32 49.81 -32.91
C THR A 54 21.35 49.95 -34.43
N ASN A 55 21.81 48.97 -35.21
CA ASN A 55 21.67 48.87 -36.68
C ASN A 55 22.02 47.43 -37.06
N TRP A 56 21.04 46.68 -37.55
CA TRP A 56 21.31 45.41 -38.23
C TRP A 56 21.69 45.84 -39.65
N ASP A 57 23.00 45.96 -39.88
CA ASP A 57 23.58 46.70 -41.00
C ASP A 57 23.09 46.17 -42.35
N TYR A 58 22.57 47.08 -43.17
CA TYR A 58 22.50 46.90 -44.62
C TYR A 58 23.92 46.79 -45.15
N ALA A 59 24.19 45.85 -46.07
CA ALA A 59 25.47 45.78 -46.72
C ALA A 59 25.81 47.12 -47.37
N PHE A 60 27.09 47.52 -47.28
CA PHE A 60 27.65 48.71 -47.90
C PHE A 60 27.13 48.86 -49.35
N PHE A 61 26.46 49.99 -49.63
CA PHE A 61 25.61 50.34 -50.80
C PHE A 61 24.09 50.11 -50.73
N GLY A 62 23.51 49.74 -49.58
CA GLY A 62 22.06 49.90 -49.37
C GLY A 62 21.15 48.95 -50.16
N LEU A 63 21.69 47.84 -50.66
CA LEU A 63 20.93 46.79 -51.35
C LEU A 63 21.02 45.47 -50.55
N GLY A 64 20.33 45.42 -49.41
CA GLY A 64 20.08 44.18 -48.66
C GLY A 64 20.65 44.12 -47.24
N PRO A 65 19.91 43.57 -46.25
CA PRO A 65 20.42 43.36 -44.90
C PRO A 65 21.57 42.34 -44.86
N VAL A 66 22.67 42.65 -44.16
CA VAL A 66 23.67 41.64 -43.73
C VAL A 66 22.96 40.75 -42.71
N SER A 67 22.44 39.66 -43.26
CA SER A 67 21.52 38.74 -42.64
C SER A 67 22.25 37.85 -41.63
N PRO A 68 22.01 37.96 -40.32
CA PRO A 68 22.77 37.16 -39.38
C PRO A 68 22.13 35.79 -39.24
N THR A 69 22.80 34.78 -39.80
CA THR A 69 22.54 33.39 -39.41
C THR A 69 23.03 33.21 -37.97
N PHE A 70 22.09 33.17 -37.04
CA PHE A 70 22.38 33.01 -35.62
C PHE A 70 22.35 31.53 -35.24
N THR A 71 23.47 31.04 -34.70
CA THR A 71 23.63 29.67 -34.25
C THR A 71 24.20 29.60 -32.84
N SER A 72 23.79 28.55 -32.12
CA SER A 72 24.28 28.22 -30.79
C SER A 72 24.97 26.87 -30.76
N THR A 73 25.98 26.76 -29.91
CA THR A 73 26.63 25.50 -29.53
C THR A 73 26.55 25.36 -28.00
N SER A 74 26.52 24.13 -27.52
CA SER A 74 26.41 23.84 -26.09
C SER A 74 27.32 22.69 -25.66
N GLY A 75 27.38 22.45 -24.35
CA GLY A 75 27.98 21.23 -23.82
C GLY A 75 27.20 19.96 -24.17
N ALA A 76 27.82 18.81 -23.90
CA ALA A 76 27.20 17.49 -24.11
C ALA A 76 26.20 17.11 -23.00
N ASN A 77 26.38 17.60 -21.78
CA ASN A 77 25.55 17.28 -20.61
C ASN A 77 25.36 18.51 -19.72
N PHE A 78 24.25 18.55 -18.98
CA PHE A 78 24.12 19.41 -17.81
C PHE A 78 24.81 18.74 -16.63
N ILE A 79 25.76 19.43 -16.00
CA ILE A 79 26.58 18.90 -14.90
C ILE A 79 26.06 19.48 -13.59
N GLN A 80 25.84 18.64 -12.59
CA GLN A 80 25.41 19.09 -11.26
C GLN A 80 26.55 19.86 -10.58
N SER A 81 26.21 20.97 -9.91
CA SER A 81 27.22 21.88 -9.35
C SER A 81 27.96 21.32 -8.12
N SER A 82 27.37 20.32 -7.43
CA SER A 82 27.87 19.76 -6.18
C SER A 82 28.26 18.29 -6.27
N SER A 83 28.20 17.68 -7.46
CA SER A 83 28.56 16.26 -7.67
C SER A 83 28.98 16.00 -9.12
N SER A 84 29.28 14.74 -9.45
CA SER A 84 29.55 14.29 -10.82
C SER A 84 28.30 13.85 -11.59
N LEU A 85 27.10 14.04 -11.04
CA LEU A 85 25.85 13.65 -11.71
C LEU A 85 25.59 14.54 -12.93
N THR A 86 25.02 13.91 -13.97
CA THR A 86 24.77 14.58 -15.24
C THR A 86 23.39 14.28 -15.79
N LEU A 87 22.78 15.25 -16.47
CA LEU A 87 21.60 15.06 -17.31
C LEU A 87 21.99 15.28 -18.78
N PRO A 88 21.52 14.45 -19.73
CA PRO A 88 21.88 14.61 -21.13
C PRO A 88 21.32 15.92 -21.71
N ASN A 89 22.02 16.46 -22.71
CA ASN A 89 21.61 17.68 -23.41
C ASN A 89 20.26 17.57 -24.14
N THR A 90 19.73 16.36 -24.31
CA THR A 90 18.40 16.07 -24.84
C THR A 90 17.26 16.25 -23.83
N VAL A 91 17.56 16.42 -22.53
CA VAL A 91 16.53 16.60 -21.49
C VAL A 91 15.75 17.89 -21.69
N LEU A 92 16.45 18.96 -22.02
CA LEU A 92 15.87 20.28 -22.21
C LEU A 92 15.83 20.61 -23.71
N LEU A 93 14.67 20.99 -24.19
CA LEU A 93 14.49 21.59 -25.50
C LEU A 93 14.32 23.09 -25.36
N TRP A 94 14.63 23.82 -26.42
CA TRP A 94 14.49 25.26 -26.45
C TRP A 94 14.09 25.73 -27.85
N GLN A 95 13.34 26.82 -27.90
CA GLN A 95 12.82 27.42 -29.13
C GLN A 95 12.92 28.93 -29.03
N LEU A 96 13.31 29.57 -30.13
CA LEU A 96 13.30 31.03 -30.25
C LEU A 96 11.84 31.52 -30.28
N GLU A 97 11.46 32.30 -29.26
CA GLU A 97 10.11 32.83 -29.11
C GLU A 97 9.96 34.19 -29.79
N SER A 98 10.87 35.12 -29.47
CA SER A 98 10.83 36.48 -29.99
C SER A 98 12.19 37.15 -30.01
N MET A 99 12.34 38.10 -30.92
CA MET A 99 13.46 39.04 -31.01
C MET A 99 12.89 40.46 -31.02
N GLY A 100 13.32 41.29 -30.07
CA GLY A 100 12.82 42.66 -29.94
C GLY A 100 11.30 42.74 -29.69
N GLY A 101 10.74 41.72 -29.03
CA GLY A 101 9.32 41.67 -28.66
C GLY A 101 8.37 41.13 -29.73
N GLN A 102 8.85 40.69 -30.90
CA GLN A 102 8.03 40.04 -31.92
C GLN A 102 8.68 38.76 -32.44
N MET A 103 7.86 37.86 -32.99
CA MET A 103 8.37 36.65 -33.65
C MET A 103 9.15 37.04 -34.92
N PRO A 104 10.38 36.52 -35.11
CA PRO A 104 11.17 36.76 -36.32
C PRO A 104 10.42 36.36 -37.60
N SER A 105 10.35 37.26 -38.60
CA SER A 105 9.83 36.92 -39.93
C SER A 105 10.87 36.18 -40.76
N THR A 106 10.57 34.96 -41.23
CA THR A 106 11.46 34.17 -42.10
C THR A 106 11.17 34.35 -43.60
N GLY A 107 10.07 34.99 -43.99
CA GLY A 107 9.63 34.99 -45.39
C GLY A 107 9.52 33.56 -45.98
N TYR A 108 9.59 33.43 -47.31
CA TYR A 108 9.42 32.14 -48.00
C TYR A 108 10.64 31.21 -47.96
N LEU A 109 11.85 31.75 -47.74
CA LEU A 109 13.12 31.00 -47.80
C LEU A 109 13.95 31.05 -46.52
N GLY A 110 13.45 31.67 -45.45
CA GLY A 110 14.13 31.73 -44.15
C GLY A 110 13.87 30.49 -43.31
N TYR A 111 14.61 30.39 -42.21
CA TYR A 111 14.60 29.24 -41.31
C TYR A 111 14.38 29.70 -39.86
N LEU A 112 13.35 29.13 -39.23
CA LEU A 112 13.03 29.29 -37.81
C LEU A 112 12.54 27.94 -37.30
N PRO A 113 13.39 27.16 -36.62
CA PRO A 113 13.02 25.83 -36.18
C PRO A 113 12.02 25.88 -35.02
N GLY A 114 11.30 24.77 -34.85
CA GLY A 114 10.62 24.46 -33.59
C GLY A 114 11.61 24.15 -32.47
N PHE A 115 11.11 23.63 -31.34
CA PHE A 115 11.96 23.12 -30.25
C PHE A 115 13.09 22.22 -30.75
N GLN A 116 14.34 22.60 -30.44
CA GLN A 116 15.53 21.77 -30.67
C GLN A 116 16.16 21.38 -29.34
N SER A 117 16.92 20.29 -29.33
CA SER A 117 17.78 19.94 -28.20
C SER A 117 19.04 20.82 -28.19
N PHE A 118 19.71 20.82 -27.04
CA PHE A 118 21.08 21.31 -26.97
C PHE A 118 22.01 20.37 -27.77
N SER A 119 23.06 20.92 -28.38
CA SER A 119 23.98 20.18 -29.24
C SER A 119 25.39 20.75 -29.17
N THR A 120 26.39 19.87 -29.19
CA THR A 120 27.80 20.25 -29.34
C THR A 120 28.09 20.78 -30.76
N GLY A 121 27.21 20.50 -31.72
CA GLY A 121 27.21 21.11 -33.06
C GLY A 121 26.38 22.38 -33.11
N ALA A 122 26.58 23.20 -34.14
CA ALA A 122 25.86 24.46 -34.31
C ALA A 122 24.37 24.21 -34.61
N VAL A 123 23.50 24.62 -33.69
CA VAL A 123 22.04 24.68 -33.91
C VAL A 123 21.70 26.06 -34.47
N ARG A 124 21.08 26.09 -35.65
CA ARG A 124 20.63 27.33 -36.30
C ARG A 124 19.28 27.73 -35.75
N TRP A 125 19.15 28.92 -35.17
CA TRP A 125 17.88 29.41 -34.60
C TRP A 125 17.15 30.37 -35.51
N PHE A 126 17.90 31.08 -36.34
CA PHE A 126 17.33 32.10 -37.17
C PHE A 126 18.19 32.29 -38.43
N GLU A 127 17.54 32.23 -39.59
CA GLU A 127 18.09 32.60 -40.89
C GLU A 127 17.04 33.38 -41.68
N PRO A 128 17.34 34.61 -42.10
CA PRO A 128 16.40 35.40 -42.89
C PRO A 128 16.36 34.96 -44.36
N PRO A 129 15.32 35.33 -45.12
CA PRO A 129 15.22 34.99 -46.53
C PRO A 129 16.30 35.73 -47.34
N SER A 130 16.79 35.09 -48.40
CA SER A 130 17.80 35.64 -49.31
C SER A 130 17.33 36.84 -50.16
N SER A 131 16.03 37.17 -50.14
CA SER A 131 15.45 38.30 -50.89
C SER A 131 15.13 39.49 -49.98
N VAL A 132 15.59 40.67 -50.41
CA VAL A 132 15.62 41.95 -49.69
C VAL A 132 14.22 42.55 -49.39
N LEU A 133 13.13 41.88 -49.77
CA LEU A 133 11.77 42.47 -49.82
C LEU A 133 10.80 41.98 -48.73
N GLY A 134 11.28 41.50 -47.56
CA GLY A 134 10.32 41.15 -46.50
C GLY A 134 10.80 40.53 -45.19
N GLY A 135 12.06 40.71 -44.79
CA GLY A 135 12.58 40.13 -43.54
C GLY A 135 13.41 41.13 -42.74
N GLY A 136 12.83 41.70 -41.69
CA GLY A 136 13.53 42.48 -40.68
C GLY A 136 13.29 41.90 -39.29
N PHE A 137 14.29 41.96 -38.41
CA PHE A 137 14.17 41.59 -37.00
C PHE A 137 14.17 42.83 -36.13
N ASN A 138 13.38 42.81 -35.08
CA ASN A 138 13.35 43.90 -34.13
C ASN A 138 14.55 43.81 -33.20
N ARG A 139 15.13 44.96 -32.86
CA ARG A 139 16.18 45.07 -31.86
C ARG A 139 15.62 44.87 -30.48
N GLY A 140 16.43 44.32 -29.58
CA GLY A 140 16.13 44.23 -28.16
C GLY A 140 16.32 42.82 -27.63
N ASN A 141 15.48 42.46 -26.67
CA ASN A 141 15.58 41.20 -25.96
C ASN A 141 15.30 40.02 -26.89
N ILE A 142 16.14 39.00 -26.78
CA ILE A 142 15.97 37.71 -27.45
C ILE A 142 15.45 36.74 -26.41
N ASN A 143 14.22 36.29 -26.61
CA ASN A 143 13.51 35.42 -25.68
C ASN A 143 13.46 34.00 -26.22
N PHE A 144 13.75 33.04 -25.35
CA PHE A 144 13.59 31.63 -25.63
C PHE A 144 12.54 31.02 -24.70
N THR A 145 11.79 30.07 -25.24
CA THR A 145 10.91 29.19 -24.47
C THR A 145 11.62 27.84 -24.32
N PHE A 146 11.62 27.29 -23.12
CA PHE A 146 12.26 26.02 -22.79
C PHE A 146 11.22 24.96 -22.46
N LYS A 147 11.52 23.71 -22.79
CA LYS A 147 10.58 22.59 -22.60
C LYS A 147 11.30 21.31 -22.20
N ILE A 148 10.77 20.61 -21.21
CA ILE A 148 11.17 19.23 -20.88
C ILE A 148 10.00 18.32 -21.23
N PRO A 149 10.10 17.50 -22.30
CA PRO A 149 9.06 16.54 -22.66
C PRO A 149 8.81 15.52 -21.54
N ALA A 150 7.57 15.07 -21.41
CA ALA A 150 7.17 14.02 -20.45
C ALA A 150 8.07 12.77 -20.49
N ALA A 151 8.50 12.35 -21.69
CA ALA A 151 9.40 11.21 -21.87
C ALA A 151 10.78 11.40 -21.21
N GLN A 152 11.28 12.64 -21.12
CA GLN A 152 12.56 12.92 -20.47
C GLN A 152 12.46 12.75 -18.96
N PHE A 153 11.32 13.09 -18.33
CA PHE A 153 11.06 12.81 -16.92
C PHE A 153 11.02 11.31 -16.62
N ALA A 154 10.50 10.49 -17.54
CA ALA A 154 10.47 9.03 -17.39
C ALA A 154 11.85 8.38 -17.58
N ALA A 155 12.66 8.91 -18.50
CA ALA A 155 13.92 8.29 -18.93
C ALA A 155 15.14 8.64 -18.08
N ASN A 156 15.09 9.72 -17.30
CA ASN A 156 16.25 10.23 -16.56
C ASN A 156 15.97 10.32 -15.05
N ALA A 157 17.04 10.32 -14.26
CA ALA A 157 17.00 10.47 -12.80
C ALA A 157 17.29 11.92 -12.42
N PHE A 158 16.27 12.66 -11.97
CA PHE A 158 16.41 14.06 -11.56
C PHE A 158 16.71 14.14 -10.07
N GLN A 159 17.98 14.08 -9.70
CA GLN A 159 18.40 14.27 -8.31
C GLN A 159 18.46 15.76 -7.95
N ALA A 160 18.07 16.14 -6.74
CA ALA A 160 17.97 17.53 -6.29
C ALA A 160 19.31 18.27 -6.40
N GLY A 161 19.26 19.51 -6.91
CA GLY A 161 20.42 20.38 -7.08
C GLY A 161 20.40 21.17 -8.39
N ASN A 162 21.48 21.93 -8.62
CA ASN A 162 21.60 22.82 -9.77
C ASN A 162 22.47 22.17 -10.85
N TYR A 163 21.88 21.85 -12.00
CA TYR A 163 22.57 21.32 -13.17
C TYR A 163 22.77 22.38 -14.21
N SER A 164 23.95 22.44 -14.80
CA SER A 164 24.27 23.54 -15.71
C SER A 164 24.99 23.14 -16.97
N MET A 165 24.75 23.95 -17.99
CA MET A 165 25.41 23.85 -19.28
C MET A 165 25.77 25.23 -19.80
N ASN A 166 26.98 25.36 -20.34
CA ASN A 166 27.43 26.57 -21.01
C ASN A 166 26.96 26.57 -22.46
N ILE A 167 26.46 27.73 -22.91
CA ILE A 167 25.99 27.97 -24.26
C ILE A 167 26.85 29.06 -24.89
N THR A 168 27.33 28.81 -26.10
CA THR A 168 28.16 29.72 -26.88
C THR A 168 27.47 30.06 -28.19
N GLN A 169 27.51 31.35 -28.52
CA GLN A 169 26.82 31.93 -29.66
C GLN A 169 27.80 32.44 -30.72
N ASN A 170 27.45 32.29 -32.00
CA ASN A 170 28.29 32.74 -33.11
C ASN A 170 28.15 34.25 -33.43
N TYR A 171 27.18 34.94 -32.82
CA TYR A 171 26.84 36.33 -33.13
C TYR A 171 27.15 37.29 -31.96
N ASP A 172 27.23 38.60 -32.25
CA ASP A 172 27.59 39.67 -31.31
C ASP A 172 26.41 40.06 -30.39
N PHE A 173 25.88 39.07 -29.67
CA PHE A 173 24.88 39.27 -28.64
C PHE A 173 25.54 39.49 -27.28
N THR A 174 24.87 40.25 -26.42
CA THR A 174 25.29 40.43 -25.03
C THR A 174 24.38 39.63 -24.12
N PRO A 175 24.91 38.71 -23.30
CA PRO A 175 26.28 38.19 -23.33
C PRO A 175 26.48 37.20 -24.50
N ARG A 176 27.73 37.06 -24.97
CA ARG A 176 28.09 36.11 -26.05
C ARG A 176 27.99 34.65 -25.60
N ASN A 177 28.24 34.42 -24.32
CA ASN A 177 28.11 33.13 -23.66
C ASN A 177 27.22 33.30 -22.44
N PHE A 178 26.39 32.31 -22.16
CA PHE A 178 25.58 32.25 -20.95
C PHE A 178 25.46 30.82 -20.48
N ARG A 179 24.99 30.63 -19.24
CA ARG A 179 24.72 29.33 -18.67
C ARG A 179 23.21 29.09 -18.60
N THR A 180 22.78 27.90 -18.97
CA THR A 180 21.42 27.41 -18.65
C THR A 180 21.52 26.49 -17.45
N VAL A 181 20.74 26.78 -16.41
CA VAL A 181 20.71 26.08 -15.13
C VAL A 181 19.33 25.48 -14.88
N LEU A 182 19.27 24.15 -14.77
CA LEU A 182 18.11 23.43 -14.26
C LEU A 182 18.22 23.35 -12.74
N VAL A 183 17.21 23.87 -12.04
CA VAL A 183 17.12 23.81 -10.57
C VAL A 183 16.11 22.73 -10.22
N ILE A 184 16.61 21.60 -9.70
CA ILE A 184 15.78 20.47 -9.27
C ILE A 184 15.55 20.58 -7.75
N PRO A 185 14.31 20.72 -7.28
CA PRO A 185 14.01 20.86 -5.85
C PRO A 185 14.29 19.55 -5.11
N ALA A 186 14.66 19.63 -3.83
CA ALA A 186 14.68 18.48 -2.94
C ALA A 186 13.27 18.18 -2.47
N SER A 187 12.75 16.98 -2.77
CA SER A 187 11.39 16.60 -2.42
C SER A 187 11.23 15.07 -2.36
N VAL A 188 10.29 14.62 -1.53
CA VAL A 188 9.82 13.24 -1.39
C VAL A 188 8.31 13.32 -1.17
N ARG A 189 7.52 12.54 -1.90
CA ARG A 189 6.06 12.60 -1.83
C ARG A 189 5.39 11.26 -2.15
N TRP A 190 4.40 10.88 -1.34
CA TRP A 190 3.49 9.79 -1.66
C TRP A 190 2.65 10.13 -2.90
N LEU A 191 2.66 9.24 -3.90
CA LEU A 191 1.85 9.36 -5.12
C LEU A 191 0.61 8.49 -5.07
N THR A 192 0.66 7.39 -4.32
CA THR A 192 -0.52 6.57 -4.01
C THR A 192 -1.29 7.17 -2.84
N ALA A 193 -2.61 7.10 -2.91
CA ALA A 193 -3.46 7.44 -1.77
C ALA A 193 -3.35 6.38 -0.66
N SER A 194 -3.83 6.72 0.54
CA SER A 194 -3.86 5.80 1.67
C SER A 194 -5.25 5.21 1.88
N PRO A 195 -5.53 4.02 1.37
CA PRO A 195 -6.83 3.39 1.58
C PRO A 195 -6.91 2.72 2.95
N THR A 196 -8.13 2.63 3.48
CA THR A 196 -8.44 1.63 4.52
C THR A 196 -8.24 0.24 3.95
N LYS A 197 -7.58 -0.63 4.71
CA LYS A 197 -7.34 -2.02 4.32
C LYS A 197 -8.23 -2.97 5.09
N TYR A 198 -8.95 -3.81 4.35
CA TYR A 198 -9.77 -4.88 4.89
C TYR A 198 -9.09 -6.22 4.61
N ILE A 199 -8.87 -6.99 5.66
CA ILE A 199 -8.30 -8.34 5.62
C ILE A 199 -9.33 -9.27 6.24
N GLU A 200 -9.64 -10.39 5.60
CA GLU A 200 -10.60 -11.37 6.12
C GLU A 200 -9.93 -12.72 6.37
N ILE A 201 -10.20 -13.32 7.53
CA ILE A 201 -9.87 -14.70 7.84
C ILE A 201 -11.17 -15.47 8.00
N SER A 202 -11.37 -16.43 7.09
CA SER A 202 -12.63 -17.14 6.92
C SER A 202 -12.51 -18.66 7.02
N SER A 203 -11.33 -19.20 7.33
CA SER A 203 -11.11 -20.64 7.45
C SER A 203 -10.40 -21.02 8.74
N LEU A 204 -10.84 -22.11 9.41
CA LEU A 204 -10.12 -22.65 10.58
C LEU A 204 -8.75 -23.23 10.20
N ASN A 205 -8.57 -23.67 8.95
CA ASN A 205 -7.29 -24.19 8.47
C ASN A 205 -6.21 -23.10 8.43
N ASP A 206 -6.60 -21.81 8.35
CA ASP A 206 -5.65 -20.69 8.42
C ASP A 206 -4.87 -20.66 9.74
N TYR A 207 -5.46 -21.22 10.81
CA TYR A 207 -4.85 -21.33 12.13
C TYR A 207 -4.07 -22.61 12.32
N ARG A 208 -4.11 -23.58 11.39
CA ARG A 208 -3.37 -24.86 11.50
C ARG A 208 -2.00 -24.83 10.82
N ILE A 209 -1.58 -23.67 10.33
CA ILE A 209 -0.29 -23.46 9.67
C ILE A 209 0.89 -23.52 10.65
N THR A 210 2.09 -23.64 10.08
CA THR A 210 3.38 -23.48 10.78
C THR A 210 4.14 -22.28 10.19
N GLY A 211 5.03 -21.67 10.96
CA GLY A 211 5.86 -20.56 10.49
C GLY A 211 5.19 -19.19 10.52
N THR A 212 5.48 -18.35 9.53
CA THR A 212 4.96 -16.97 9.42
C THR A 212 3.93 -16.88 8.31
N ARG A 213 2.80 -16.22 8.60
CA ARG A 213 1.73 -15.95 7.63
C ARG A 213 1.81 -14.52 7.15
N VAL A 214 1.57 -14.30 5.86
CA VAL A 214 1.19 -12.99 5.33
C VAL A 214 -0.29 -12.75 5.68
N LEU A 215 -0.57 -11.80 6.57
CA LEU A 215 -1.94 -11.40 6.90
C LEU A 215 -2.62 -10.74 5.70
N GLY A 216 -1.91 -9.86 5.01
CA GLY A 216 -2.43 -9.17 3.83
C GLY A 216 -1.48 -8.10 3.32
N ASN A 217 -1.71 -7.66 2.08
CA ASN A 217 -1.00 -6.55 1.48
C ASN A 217 -1.65 -5.21 1.85
N LEU A 218 -0.83 -4.17 1.93
CA LEU A 218 -1.26 -2.79 2.18
C LEU A 218 -1.41 -1.98 0.87
N GLY A 219 -1.45 -2.67 -0.27
CA GLY A 219 -1.52 -2.07 -1.60
C GLY A 219 -0.16 -1.62 -2.12
N ASN A 220 -0.12 -1.17 -3.37
CA ASN A 220 1.09 -0.61 -3.95
C ASN A 220 1.40 0.74 -3.29
N ALA A 221 2.60 0.86 -2.72
CA ALA A 221 3.20 2.12 -2.29
C ALA A 221 3.98 2.70 -3.47
N GLU A 222 3.62 3.89 -3.93
CA GLU A 222 4.39 4.62 -4.95
C GLU A 222 4.82 5.98 -4.38
N ILE A 223 6.11 6.24 -4.38
CA ILE A 223 6.71 7.46 -3.82
C ILE A 223 7.53 8.13 -4.92
N GLY A 224 7.22 9.39 -5.20
CA GLY A 224 8.02 10.28 -6.04
C GLY A 224 9.10 10.96 -5.20
N HIS A 225 10.33 11.02 -5.71
CA HIS A 225 11.43 11.64 -4.96
C HIS A 225 12.56 12.13 -5.86
N THR A 226 13.25 13.18 -5.41
CA THR A 226 14.48 13.74 -6.02
C THR A 226 15.68 13.62 -5.09
N VAL A 227 15.52 13.03 -3.92
CA VAL A 227 16.58 12.75 -2.95
C VAL A 227 16.42 11.32 -2.46
N ASP A 228 17.54 10.69 -2.11
CA ASP A 228 17.50 9.35 -1.52
C ASP A 228 16.68 9.38 -0.22
N PHE A 229 15.90 8.33 0.01
CA PHE A 229 15.01 8.28 1.16
C PHE A 229 14.98 6.90 1.85
N ASN A 230 14.48 6.87 3.08
CA ASN A 230 14.13 5.66 3.80
C ASN A 230 12.64 5.64 4.14
N LEU A 231 12.06 4.43 4.18
CA LEU A 231 10.70 4.24 4.67
C LEU A 231 10.72 4.00 6.18
N TRP A 232 10.10 4.92 6.91
CA TRP A 232 9.83 4.79 8.33
C TRP A 232 8.36 4.48 8.56
N ALA A 233 8.07 3.68 9.57
CA ALA A 233 6.68 3.43 9.96
C ALA A 233 6.54 3.28 11.48
N LYS A 234 5.33 3.55 11.96
CA LYS A 234 4.87 3.22 13.31
C LYS A 234 3.39 2.85 13.28
N ALA A 235 2.92 2.20 14.32
CA ALA A 235 1.49 2.17 14.62
C ALA A 235 1.08 3.42 15.40
N ALA A 236 -0.17 3.82 15.26
CA ALA A 236 -0.73 4.95 16.01
C ALA A 236 -0.76 4.68 17.53
N ALA A 237 -0.89 3.41 17.95
CA ALA A 237 -0.94 2.99 19.34
C ALA A 237 -0.17 1.67 19.56
N ASN A 238 0.13 1.35 20.83
CA ASN A 238 0.71 0.05 21.24
C ASN A 238 -0.31 -1.11 21.18
N ASN A 239 -1.59 -0.79 21.08
CA ASN A 239 -2.67 -1.75 21.18
C ASN A 239 -3.50 -1.74 19.89
N ILE A 240 -3.76 -2.94 19.37
CA ILE A 240 -4.79 -3.23 18.39
C ILE A 240 -6.12 -3.26 19.13
N GLN A 241 -7.12 -2.55 18.63
CA GLN A 241 -8.47 -2.58 19.17
C GLN A 241 -9.18 -3.83 18.66
N PHE A 242 -9.92 -4.51 19.53
CA PHE A 242 -10.68 -5.70 19.18
C PHE A 242 -12.13 -5.54 19.63
N VAL A 243 -13.06 -5.90 18.75
CA VAL A 243 -14.48 -6.01 19.05
C VAL A 243 -14.92 -7.40 18.61
N SER A 244 -15.35 -8.24 19.55
CA SER A 244 -15.85 -9.58 19.22
C SER A 244 -17.09 -9.51 18.33
N SER A 245 -17.43 -10.62 17.68
CA SER A 245 -18.69 -10.77 16.93
C SER A 245 -19.94 -10.45 17.75
N LYS A 246 -19.85 -10.53 19.08
CA LYS A 246 -20.92 -10.23 20.05
C LYS A 246 -20.82 -8.83 20.67
N GLY A 247 -19.84 -8.02 20.27
CA GLY A 247 -19.68 -6.63 20.72
C GLY A 247 -18.82 -6.44 21.97
N THR A 248 -18.20 -7.49 22.50
CA THR A 248 -17.26 -7.38 23.63
C THR A 248 -15.98 -6.70 23.16
N GLN A 249 -15.54 -5.68 23.90
CA GLN A 249 -14.31 -4.95 23.57
C GLN A 249 -13.10 -5.59 24.23
N GLY A 250 -11.96 -5.54 23.54
CA GLY A 250 -10.67 -5.98 24.05
C GLY A 250 -9.52 -5.34 23.31
N THR A 251 -8.30 -5.70 23.68
CA THR A 251 -7.09 -5.24 22.98
C THR A 251 -6.12 -6.39 22.76
N ARG A 252 -5.23 -6.21 21.76
CA ARG A 252 -4.06 -7.08 21.50
C ARG A 252 -2.82 -6.20 21.36
N ASN A 253 -1.64 -6.76 21.63
CA ASN A 253 -0.39 -6.00 21.49
C ASN A 253 -0.02 -5.86 20.00
N ILE A 254 0.29 -4.64 19.55
CA ILE A 254 0.67 -4.35 18.16
C ILE A 254 1.95 -5.06 17.72
N ALA A 255 2.87 -5.36 18.65
CA ALA A 255 4.14 -6.02 18.37
C ALA A 255 3.98 -7.47 17.85
N THR A 256 2.78 -8.06 17.99
CA THR A 256 2.43 -9.36 17.40
C THR A 256 2.34 -9.32 15.87
N ILE A 257 2.12 -8.13 15.29
CA ILE A 257 2.11 -7.90 13.84
C ILE A 257 3.46 -7.31 13.42
N LYS A 258 4.02 -7.86 12.35
CA LYS A 258 5.23 -7.36 11.71
C LYS A 258 4.89 -6.68 10.39
N LEU A 259 5.64 -5.63 10.05
CA LEU A 259 5.58 -4.97 8.74
C LEU A 259 6.82 -5.34 7.95
N GLY A 260 6.64 -5.68 6.68
CA GLY A 260 7.70 -5.93 5.71
C GLY A 260 7.19 -5.65 4.29
N SER A 261 7.77 -6.31 3.28
CA SER A 261 7.32 -6.18 1.89
C SER A 261 7.41 -7.51 1.14
N ASN A 262 6.63 -7.61 0.06
CA ASN A 262 6.85 -8.64 -0.94
C ASN A 262 8.17 -8.34 -1.69
N GLY A 263 9.29 -8.91 -1.21
CA GLY A 263 10.63 -8.70 -1.74
C GLY A 263 11.58 -8.02 -0.76
N SER A 264 12.72 -7.54 -1.27
CA SER A 264 13.85 -7.03 -0.46
C SER A 264 13.80 -5.53 -0.17
N ALA A 265 12.73 -4.82 -0.55
CA ALA A 265 12.62 -3.37 -0.33
C ALA A 265 12.63 -3.02 1.16
N LEU A 266 11.89 -3.79 1.96
CA LEU A 266 11.75 -3.59 3.40
C LEU A 266 12.30 -4.77 4.22
N THR A 267 12.93 -4.44 5.35
CA THR A 267 13.27 -5.39 6.40
C THR A 267 12.05 -5.67 7.27
N THR A 268 11.67 -6.94 7.41
CA THR A 268 10.52 -7.33 8.24
C THR A 268 10.82 -7.15 9.73
N LYS A 269 10.06 -6.28 10.41
CA LYS A 269 10.21 -6.00 11.86
C LYS A 269 8.84 -5.90 12.54
N ALA A 270 8.82 -6.14 13.86
CA ALA A 270 7.62 -5.93 14.66
C ALA A 270 7.20 -4.45 14.66
N LEU A 271 5.89 -4.21 14.57
CA LEU A 271 5.33 -2.88 14.69
C LEU A 271 5.48 -2.36 16.12
N SER A 272 5.61 -1.04 16.27
CA SER A 272 5.61 -0.35 17.56
C SER A 272 4.97 1.03 17.42
N SER A 273 4.68 1.69 18.55
CA SER A 273 4.17 3.07 18.56
C SER A 273 5.23 4.14 18.26
N THR A 274 6.49 3.73 18.03
CA THR A 274 7.61 4.63 17.71
C THR A 274 8.05 4.42 16.27
N PHE A 275 8.50 5.48 15.61
CA PHE A 275 8.98 5.37 14.23
C PHE A 275 10.24 4.50 14.16
N GLN A 276 10.19 3.48 13.32
CA GLN A 276 11.31 2.61 13.01
C GLN A 276 11.61 2.67 11.52
N ASN A 277 12.89 2.55 11.15
CA ASN A 277 13.30 2.44 9.76
C ASN A 277 13.07 1.00 9.27
N PHE A 278 12.25 0.84 8.23
CA PHE A 278 11.94 -0.43 7.58
C PHE A 278 12.69 -0.62 6.27
N SER A 279 13.38 0.39 5.73
CA SER A 279 14.22 0.22 4.54
C SER A 279 15.31 -0.82 4.77
N ALA A 280 15.46 -1.78 3.85
CA ALA A 280 16.62 -2.67 3.83
C ALA A 280 17.90 -1.96 3.35
N ALA A 281 17.73 -1.00 2.42
CA ALA A 281 18.74 -0.05 1.96
C ALA A 281 18.05 1.27 1.61
N ASN A 282 18.83 2.34 1.38
CA ASN A 282 18.28 3.61 0.91
C ASN A 282 17.58 3.40 -0.45
N PHE A 283 16.42 4.04 -0.61
CA PHE A 283 15.77 4.15 -1.91
C PHE A 283 16.46 5.27 -2.68
N ASN A 284 17.31 4.89 -3.63
CA ASN A 284 18.10 5.83 -4.41
C ASN A 284 17.28 6.49 -5.51
N VAL A 285 17.62 7.73 -5.89
CA VAL A 285 17.02 8.39 -7.06
C VAL A 285 17.31 7.60 -8.33
N ILE A 286 16.26 7.08 -8.97
CA ILE A 286 16.32 6.28 -10.20
C ILE A 286 15.61 6.98 -11.36
N PRO A 287 15.84 6.55 -12.61
CA PRO A 287 15.10 7.06 -13.77
C PRO A 287 13.58 7.03 -13.55
N GLY A 288 12.93 8.14 -13.86
CA GLY A 288 11.49 8.29 -13.62
C GLY A 288 11.13 8.77 -12.23
N ASN A 289 12.10 8.98 -11.33
CA ASN A 289 11.96 9.59 -9.99
C ASN A 289 10.87 8.98 -9.10
N ARG A 290 10.56 7.70 -9.29
CA ARG A 290 9.56 6.99 -8.50
C ARG A 290 10.09 5.65 -8.05
N ASN A 291 9.85 5.29 -6.80
CA ASN A 291 9.99 3.91 -6.32
C ASN A 291 8.62 3.33 -5.98
N SER A 292 8.46 2.04 -6.28
CA SER A 292 7.28 1.27 -5.90
C SER A 292 7.66 0.00 -5.15
N PHE A 293 6.82 -0.38 -4.19
CA PHE A 293 6.89 -1.64 -3.46
C PHE A 293 5.53 -1.94 -2.83
N ILE A 294 5.32 -3.17 -2.37
CA ILE A 294 4.07 -3.58 -1.73
C ILE A 294 4.37 -3.89 -0.26
N PRO A 295 3.98 -3.03 0.69
CA PRO A 295 4.09 -3.34 2.10
C PRO A 295 3.12 -4.47 2.47
N GLU A 296 3.57 -5.37 3.32
CA GLU A 296 2.80 -6.53 3.78
C GLU A 296 2.85 -6.64 5.30
N LEU A 297 1.75 -7.13 5.85
CA LEU A 297 1.64 -7.46 7.27
C LEU A 297 1.88 -8.95 7.45
N TYR A 298 2.66 -9.29 8.47
CA TYR A 298 2.99 -10.65 8.83
C TYR A 298 2.64 -10.93 10.28
N VAL A 299 2.29 -12.17 10.56
CA VAL A 299 2.04 -12.67 11.92
C VAL A 299 2.63 -14.06 12.05
N SER A 300 3.15 -14.41 13.22
CA SER A 300 3.57 -15.79 13.47
C SER A 300 2.35 -16.71 13.59
N ALA A 301 2.49 -17.99 13.28
CA ALA A 301 1.41 -18.96 13.47
C ALA A 301 0.96 -19.03 14.94
N GLU A 302 1.87 -18.82 15.88
CA GLU A 302 1.56 -18.82 17.32
C GLU A 302 0.76 -17.56 17.71
N ASP A 303 1.21 -16.38 17.29
CA ASP A 303 0.50 -15.13 17.54
C ASP A 303 -0.88 -15.13 16.88
N LEU A 304 -1.01 -15.71 15.69
CA LEU A 304 -2.28 -15.84 15.00
C LEU A 304 -3.29 -16.67 15.81
N LYS A 305 -2.86 -17.80 16.37
CA LYS A 305 -3.69 -18.67 17.22
C LYS A 305 -4.03 -18.03 18.56
N THR A 306 -3.07 -17.38 19.19
CA THR A 306 -3.22 -16.90 20.56
C THR A 306 -3.91 -15.54 20.64
N HIS A 307 -3.67 -14.65 19.66
CA HIS A 307 -4.15 -13.27 19.69
C HIS A 307 -5.23 -12.96 18.65
N PHE A 308 -5.30 -13.72 17.54
CA PHE A 308 -6.20 -13.41 16.42
C PHE A 308 -7.17 -14.54 16.06
N PHE A 309 -7.40 -15.49 16.97
CA PHE A 309 -8.34 -16.59 16.72
C PHE A 309 -9.79 -16.16 16.94
N GLU A 310 -10.08 -15.41 18.00
CA GLU A 310 -11.43 -15.02 18.40
C GLU A 310 -12.17 -14.27 17.27
N ALA A 311 -13.41 -14.68 16.98
CA ALA A 311 -14.23 -14.06 15.95
C ALA A 311 -14.57 -12.61 16.30
N GLY A 312 -14.42 -11.73 15.33
CA GLY A 312 -14.60 -10.30 15.55
C GLY A 312 -13.83 -9.45 14.57
N THR A 313 -13.63 -8.20 14.96
CA THR A 313 -12.97 -7.17 14.16
C THR A 313 -11.80 -6.60 14.95
N TYR A 314 -10.61 -6.65 14.36
CA TYR A 314 -9.38 -6.09 14.90
C TYR A 314 -9.03 -4.85 14.09
N THR A 315 -8.81 -3.70 14.73
CA THR A 315 -8.51 -2.44 14.06
C THR A 315 -7.27 -1.76 14.64
N PHE A 316 -6.47 -1.19 13.75
CA PHE A 316 -5.31 -0.37 14.11
C PHE A 316 -4.96 0.56 12.93
N GLU A 317 -4.18 1.60 13.21
CA GLU A 317 -3.70 2.54 12.20
C GLU A 317 -2.18 2.51 12.14
N LEU A 318 -1.65 2.60 10.93
CA LEU A 318 -0.23 2.73 10.63
C LEU A 318 0.06 4.13 10.10
N ASN A 319 1.14 4.73 10.58
CA ASN A 319 1.67 5.98 10.05
C ASN A 319 3.00 5.67 9.35
N PHE A 320 3.01 5.81 8.03
CA PHE A 320 4.19 5.73 7.19
C PHE A 320 4.80 7.12 7.00
N SER A 321 6.12 7.15 6.83
CA SER A 321 6.90 8.36 6.61
C SER A 321 8.04 8.04 5.65
N ALA A 322 7.97 8.56 4.43
CA ALA A 322 9.12 8.57 3.53
C ALA A 322 10.00 9.75 3.94
N ARG A 323 11.23 9.51 4.38
CA ARG A 323 12.14 10.54 4.91
C ARG A 323 13.42 10.57 4.10
N SER A 324 13.89 11.75 3.73
CA SER A 324 15.23 11.88 3.14
C SER A 324 16.29 11.30 4.08
N THR A 325 17.43 10.86 3.55
CA THR A 325 18.48 10.19 4.34
C THR A 325 19.08 11.09 5.44
N ASP A 326 19.03 12.40 5.27
CA ASP A 326 19.42 13.41 6.26
C ASP A 326 18.27 13.82 7.21
N ASN A 327 17.06 13.25 7.01
CA ASN A 327 15.82 13.56 7.71
C ASN A 327 15.32 15.01 7.61
N SER A 328 15.81 15.80 6.65
CA SER A 328 15.39 17.20 6.45
C SER A 328 14.00 17.33 5.81
N ILE A 329 13.58 16.34 5.01
CA ILE A 329 12.31 16.33 4.28
C ILE A 329 11.57 15.03 4.58
N ASN A 330 10.25 15.11 4.74
CA ASN A 330 9.43 13.92 4.89
C ASN A 330 8.06 14.04 4.21
N SER A 331 7.47 12.88 3.92
CA SER A 331 6.09 12.73 3.46
C SER A 331 5.37 11.67 4.29
N LEU A 332 4.30 12.06 4.96
CA LEU A 332 3.52 11.21 5.85
C LEU A 332 2.32 10.59 5.13
N GLN A 333 1.98 9.36 5.50
CA GLN A 333 0.80 8.67 5.02
C GLN A 333 0.19 7.78 6.12
N ASN A 334 -1.12 7.86 6.35
CA ASN A 334 -1.81 7.11 7.40
C ASN A 334 -2.73 6.04 6.81
N THR A 335 -2.53 4.78 7.16
CA THR A 335 -3.31 3.64 6.66
C THR A 335 -4.06 2.98 7.81
N ALA A 336 -5.38 3.00 7.75
CA ALA A 336 -6.22 2.23 8.68
C ALA A 336 -6.29 0.76 8.23
N VAL A 337 -6.16 -0.18 9.16
CA VAL A 337 -6.26 -1.61 8.91
C VAL A 337 -7.41 -2.19 9.73
N GLN A 338 -8.27 -2.95 9.08
CA GLN A 338 -9.35 -3.72 9.67
C GLN A 338 -9.16 -5.19 9.28
N LEU A 339 -8.89 -6.03 10.27
CA LEU A 339 -8.84 -7.47 10.14
C LEU A 339 -10.16 -8.05 10.69
N LYS A 340 -10.94 -8.70 9.83
CA LYS A 340 -12.17 -9.40 10.20
C LYS A 340 -11.90 -10.89 10.31
N VAL A 341 -12.18 -11.46 11.47
CA VAL A 341 -12.21 -12.91 11.67
C VAL A 341 -13.68 -13.33 11.71
N LEU A 342 -14.07 -14.18 10.76
CA LEU A 342 -15.45 -14.67 10.69
C LEU A 342 -15.71 -15.73 11.75
N PRO A 343 -16.93 -15.79 12.33
CA PRO A 343 -17.37 -16.92 13.14
C PRO A 343 -17.26 -18.24 12.39
N ARG A 344 -16.53 -19.19 12.97
CA ARG A 344 -16.26 -20.51 12.40
C ARG A 344 -16.23 -21.58 13.48
N SER A 345 -16.63 -22.77 13.07
CA SER A 345 -17.16 -23.78 13.96
C SER A 345 -17.03 -25.13 13.26
N GLU A 346 -16.41 -26.11 13.92
CA GLU A 346 -16.16 -27.45 13.40
C GLU A 346 -16.23 -28.47 14.55
N ILE A 347 -16.96 -29.56 14.35
CA ILE A 347 -16.97 -30.72 15.25
C ILE A 347 -16.78 -31.99 14.43
N THR A 348 -15.89 -32.85 14.88
CA THR A 348 -15.62 -34.14 14.25
C THR A 348 -15.57 -35.23 15.31
N ILE A 349 -16.08 -36.42 14.95
CA ILE A 349 -15.98 -37.63 15.75
C ILE A 349 -15.03 -38.58 15.02
N PRO A 350 -13.79 -38.80 15.52
CA PRO A 350 -12.86 -39.75 14.92
C PRO A 350 -13.47 -41.16 14.85
N SER A 351 -13.04 -41.95 13.88
CA SER A 351 -13.54 -43.33 13.68
C SER A 351 -13.40 -44.20 14.94
N SER A 352 -12.34 -44.01 15.72
CA SER A 352 -12.11 -44.68 17.00
C SER A 352 -13.16 -44.41 18.07
N GLY A 353 -13.96 -43.35 17.91
CA GLY A 353 -14.98 -42.92 18.86
C GLY A 353 -16.42 -43.10 18.38
N GLN A 354 -16.67 -43.80 17.27
CA GLN A 354 -18.02 -43.90 16.69
C GLN A 354 -18.93 -44.92 17.39
N ASN A 355 -18.37 -45.91 18.06
CA ASN A 355 -19.13 -46.97 18.73
C ASN A 355 -18.78 -47.05 20.21
N VAL A 356 -19.81 -47.20 21.06
CA VAL A 356 -19.67 -47.36 22.51
C VAL A 356 -20.51 -48.55 22.93
N ASN A 357 -19.86 -49.57 23.51
CA ASN A 357 -20.47 -50.87 23.75
C ASN A 357 -20.48 -51.19 25.25
N PHE A 358 -21.67 -51.38 25.80
CA PHE A 358 -21.87 -51.91 27.16
C PHE A 358 -22.24 -53.38 27.09
N ASN A 359 -21.59 -54.23 27.89
CA ASN A 359 -21.87 -55.67 27.93
C ASN A 359 -22.40 -56.08 29.29
N PHE A 360 -23.70 -56.34 29.40
CA PHE A 360 -24.35 -56.81 30.62
C PHE A 360 -24.46 -58.35 30.61
N ASN A 361 -23.49 -59.03 31.23
CA ASN A 361 -23.38 -60.49 31.26
C ASN A 361 -23.10 -61.06 32.67
N THR A 362 -22.94 -60.22 33.69
CA THR A 362 -22.73 -60.63 35.08
C THR A 362 -23.74 -59.97 36.01
N ALA A 363 -24.06 -60.61 37.14
CA ALA A 363 -24.93 -60.01 38.16
C ALA A 363 -24.39 -58.66 38.66
N ALA A 364 -23.08 -58.49 38.77
CA ALA A 364 -22.44 -57.24 39.17
C ALA A 364 -22.73 -56.10 38.18
N HIS A 365 -22.79 -56.37 36.87
CA HIS A 365 -23.14 -55.37 35.87
C HIS A 365 -24.58 -54.86 36.06
N TYR A 366 -25.53 -55.74 36.35
CA TYR A 366 -26.92 -55.36 36.60
C TYR A 366 -27.12 -54.68 37.96
N ALA A 367 -26.32 -55.05 38.97
CA ALA A 367 -26.40 -54.46 40.31
C ALA A 367 -25.74 -53.07 40.40
N ASN A 368 -24.57 -52.89 39.79
CA ASN A 368 -23.74 -51.69 39.97
C ASN A 368 -23.75 -50.75 38.76
N GLY A 369 -24.32 -51.18 37.63
CA GLY A 369 -24.21 -50.44 36.38
C GLY A 369 -22.79 -50.48 35.79
N GLN A 370 -22.56 -49.65 34.78
CA GLN A 370 -21.28 -49.58 34.06
C GLN A 370 -21.00 -48.15 33.62
N SER A 371 -19.71 -47.80 33.54
CA SER A 371 -19.23 -46.58 32.88
C SER A 371 -18.17 -46.95 31.84
N GLN A 372 -18.15 -46.20 30.73
CA GLN A 372 -17.06 -46.23 29.76
C GLN A 372 -16.65 -44.81 29.40
N THR A 373 -15.34 -44.57 29.33
CA THR A 373 -14.80 -43.31 28.82
C THR A 373 -14.16 -43.57 27.46
N ILE A 374 -14.61 -42.83 26.45
CA ILE A 374 -13.98 -42.83 25.14
C ILE A 374 -13.04 -41.64 25.07
N GLN A 375 -11.75 -41.94 25.01
CA GLN A 375 -10.70 -40.94 24.92
C GLN A 375 -10.76 -40.23 23.56
N LYS A 376 -10.64 -38.90 23.57
CA LYS A 376 -10.57 -38.04 22.38
C LYS A 376 -11.74 -38.26 21.39
N GLN A 377 -12.92 -38.58 21.91
CA GLN A 377 -14.08 -38.89 21.05
C GLN A 377 -14.56 -37.69 20.24
N ILE A 378 -14.46 -36.49 20.79
CA ILE A 378 -14.89 -35.27 20.11
C ILE A 378 -13.65 -34.42 19.86
N LYS A 379 -13.43 -34.03 18.60
CA LYS A 379 -12.49 -32.97 18.24
C LYS A 379 -13.29 -31.74 17.80
N LEU A 380 -13.17 -30.66 18.56
CA LEU A 380 -13.96 -29.45 18.43
C LEU A 380 -13.08 -28.22 18.21
N SER A 381 -13.47 -27.40 17.24
CA SER A 381 -12.90 -26.08 17.00
C SER A 381 -14.03 -25.05 16.94
N ASN A 382 -13.94 -23.99 17.72
CA ASN A 382 -14.85 -22.86 17.65
C ASN A 382 -14.09 -21.59 18.05
N ASN A 383 -14.21 -20.54 17.25
CA ASN A 383 -13.59 -19.25 17.55
C ASN A 383 -14.50 -18.24 18.24
N GLU A 384 -15.69 -18.67 18.66
CA GLU A 384 -16.56 -17.96 19.58
C GLU A 384 -16.67 -18.73 20.90
N SER A 385 -17.16 -18.05 21.94
CA SER A 385 -17.65 -18.75 23.13
C SER A 385 -18.79 -19.69 22.75
N PHE A 386 -18.89 -20.85 23.40
CA PHE A 386 -19.85 -21.88 23.00
C PHE A 386 -20.36 -22.75 24.14
N GLU A 387 -21.45 -23.46 23.85
CA GLU A 387 -21.98 -24.54 24.67
C GLU A 387 -22.03 -25.84 23.86
N LEU A 388 -21.72 -26.97 24.48
CA LEU A 388 -21.80 -28.30 23.86
C LEU A 388 -23.03 -29.04 24.39
N TYR A 389 -23.74 -29.68 23.47
CA TYR A 389 -24.97 -30.40 23.73
C TYR A 389 -24.87 -31.84 23.24
N VAL A 390 -25.68 -32.71 23.86
CA VAL A 390 -25.88 -34.09 23.44
C VAL A 390 -27.37 -34.41 23.37
N LYS A 391 -27.77 -35.21 22.39
CA LYS A 391 -29.12 -35.78 22.29
C LYS A 391 -29.11 -37.16 21.64
N SER A 392 -30.22 -37.87 21.73
CA SER A 392 -30.50 -39.05 20.92
C SER A 392 -31.41 -38.74 19.72
N ASP A 393 -31.45 -39.65 18.74
CA ASP A 393 -32.52 -39.67 17.73
C ASP A 393 -33.87 -40.08 18.35
N GLU A 394 -33.85 -40.97 19.35
CA GLU A 394 -35.04 -41.57 19.94
C GLU A 394 -35.05 -41.59 21.47
N ASN A 395 -36.25 -41.73 22.05
CA ASN A 395 -36.44 -41.89 23.51
C ASN A 395 -36.20 -43.32 24.00
N TYR A 396 -35.99 -44.27 23.08
CA TYR A 396 -35.85 -45.68 23.41
C TYR A 396 -34.76 -46.33 22.55
N PHE A 397 -34.09 -47.32 23.09
CA PHE A 397 -33.16 -48.15 22.33
C PHE A 397 -33.91 -49.00 21.29
N LYS A 398 -33.24 -49.27 20.17
CA LYS A 398 -33.72 -50.12 19.08
C LYS A 398 -33.06 -51.50 19.13
N LYS A 399 -33.82 -52.56 18.80
CA LYS A 399 -33.33 -53.92 18.58
C LYS A 399 -33.53 -54.26 17.10
N GLY A 400 -32.45 -54.52 16.36
CA GLY A 400 -32.54 -54.78 14.91
C GLY A 400 -33.24 -53.65 14.12
N GLY A 401 -33.10 -52.40 14.56
CA GLY A 401 -33.77 -51.23 13.99
C GLY A 401 -35.17 -50.94 14.51
N VAL A 402 -35.80 -51.86 15.26
CA VAL A 402 -37.16 -51.71 15.80
C VAL A 402 -37.12 -51.12 17.22
N GLN A 403 -37.97 -50.14 17.51
CA GLN A 403 -38.06 -49.51 18.83
C GLN A 403 -38.44 -50.52 19.92
N THR A 404 -37.88 -50.36 21.11
CA THR A 404 -38.15 -51.21 22.29
C THR A 404 -38.75 -50.41 23.44
N ALA A 405 -39.00 -51.07 24.59
CA ALA A 405 -39.42 -50.42 25.82
C ALA A 405 -38.24 -49.95 26.72
N ILE A 406 -36.99 -50.13 26.28
CA ILE A 406 -35.81 -49.71 27.04
C ILE A 406 -35.59 -48.22 26.78
N ASN A 407 -35.79 -47.37 27.79
CA ASN A 407 -35.66 -45.92 27.66
C ASN A 407 -34.19 -45.53 27.42
N SER A 408 -33.94 -44.55 26.54
CA SER A 408 -32.60 -44.03 26.29
C SER A 408 -32.01 -43.30 27.51
N ASN A 409 -32.86 -42.74 28.38
CA ASN A 409 -32.45 -41.96 29.54
C ASN A 409 -31.67 -42.74 30.60
N ILE A 410 -31.68 -44.09 30.53
CA ILE A 410 -30.81 -44.92 31.36
C ILE A 410 -29.33 -44.71 31.01
N LEU A 411 -29.03 -44.23 29.80
CA LEU A 411 -27.70 -43.83 29.40
C LEU A 411 -27.49 -42.36 29.75
N GLN A 412 -26.51 -42.10 30.60
CA GLN A 412 -26.07 -40.76 30.97
C GLN A 412 -24.76 -40.45 30.25
N ILE A 413 -24.64 -39.23 29.74
CA ILE A 413 -23.47 -38.78 28.99
C ILE A 413 -22.90 -37.54 29.66
N GLY A 414 -21.58 -37.50 29.80
CA GLY A 414 -20.84 -36.38 30.32
C GLY A 414 -19.47 -36.24 29.68
N LEU A 415 -18.75 -35.20 30.05
CA LEU A 415 -17.34 -35.04 29.71
C LEU A 415 -16.48 -35.50 30.89
N GLU A 416 -15.35 -36.13 30.62
CA GLU A 416 -14.39 -36.49 31.67
C GLU A 416 -13.89 -35.21 32.38
N GLY A 417 -13.89 -35.23 33.72
CA GLY A 417 -13.57 -34.05 34.54
C GLY A 417 -14.70 -33.03 34.70
N SER A 418 -15.86 -33.24 34.05
CA SER A 418 -17.07 -32.45 34.29
C SER A 418 -17.98 -33.14 35.31
N SER A 419 -18.70 -32.34 36.11
CA SER A 419 -19.79 -32.83 36.96
C SER A 419 -21.09 -33.04 36.19
N ALA A 420 -21.18 -32.54 34.95
CA ALA A 420 -22.35 -32.71 34.11
C ALA A 420 -22.40 -34.15 33.56
N ASN A 421 -23.33 -34.95 34.08
CA ASN A 421 -23.67 -36.26 33.58
C ASN A 421 -25.18 -36.31 33.34
N VAL A 422 -25.59 -36.07 32.10
CA VAL A 422 -26.99 -35.80 31.75
C VAL A 422 -27.67 -37.02 31.15
N PRO A 423 -28.93 -37.33 31.51
CA PRO A 423 -29.67 -38.43 30.90
C PRO A 423 -29.94 -38.16 29.42
N LEU A 424 -29.73 -39.16 28.57
CA LEU A 424 -29.92 -39.05 27.13
C LEU A 424 -31.42 -38.92 26.77
N SER A 425 -31.74 -37.93 25.93
CA SER A 425 -33.09 -37.71 25.42
C SER A 425 -33.07 -37.07 24.04
N LYS A 426 -34.23 -37.00 23.37
CA LYS A 426 -34.38 -36.27 22.09
C LYS A 426 -34.16 -34.77 22.22
N THR A 427 -34.34 -34.22 23.42
CA THR A 427 -34.12 -32.80 23.71
C THR A 427 -32.64 -32.58 24.01
N PRO A 428 -31.96 -31.65 23.31
CA PRO A 428 -30.56 -31.33 23.57
C PRO A 428 -30.29 -31.03 25.05
N GLN A 429 -29.37 -31.79 25.65
CA GLN A 429 -28.91 -31.60 27.01
C GLN A 429 -27.50 -30.98 26.99
N LYS A 430 -27.25 -29.96 27.82
CA LYS A 430 -25.94 -29.33 27.91
C LYS A 430 -24.95 -30.24 28.64
N ILE A 431 -23.76 -30.40 28.07
CA ILE A 431 -22.64 -31.16 28.67
C ILE A 431 -21.37 -30.32 28.87
N LEU A 432 -21.29 -29.16 28.21
CA LEU A 432 -20.29 -28.13 28.47
C LEU A 432 -20.95 -26.76 28.40
N THR A 433 -20.70 -25.93 29.41
CA THR A 433 -21.14 -24.53 29.47
C THR A 433 -19.92 -23.61 29.43
N ASN A 434 -20.10 -22.39 28.92
CA ASN A 434 -19.06 -21.35 28.87
C ASN A 434 -17.73 -21.84 28.25
N GLY A 435 -17.81 -22.64 27.19
CA GLY A 435 -16.64 -23.00 26.40
C GLY A 435 -16.01 -21.75 25.82
N THR A 436 -14.71 -21.56 26.02
CA THR A 436 -13.93 -20.46 25.43
C THR A 436 -13.50 -20.81 24.01
N PRO A 437 -13.24 -19.82 23.13
CA PRO A 437 -12.66 -20.06 21.82
C PRO A 437 -11.49 -21.05 21.88
N VAL A 438 -11.53 -22.10 21.08
CA VAL A 438 -10.49 -23.13 21.03
C VAL A 438 -10.35 -23.73 19.65
N LEU A 439 -9.12 -24.06 19.26
CA LEU A 439 -8.79 -24.80 18.04
C LEU A 439 -8.43 -26.23 18.41
N ASP A 440 -9.03 -27.21 17.73
CA ASP A 440 -8.67 -28.63 17.80
C ASP A 440 -8.70 -29.23 19.22
N ARG A 441 -9.63 -28.78 20.07
CA ARG A 441 -9.83 -29.33 21.41
C ARG A 441 -10.33 -30.76 21.32
N GLU A 442 -9.57 -31.70 21.87
CA GLU A 442 -10.00 -33.08 22.04
C GLU A 442 -10.72 -33.21 23.39
N LEU A 443 -11.90 -33.83 23.39
CA LEU A 443 -12.71 -34.08 24.58
C LEU A 443 -12.93 -35.58 24.78
N ASN A 444 -12.71 -36.01 26.02
CA ASN A 444 -13.04 -37.35 26.48
C ASN A 444 -14.49 -37.36 26.93
N VAL A 445 -15.26 -38.33 26.45
CA VAL A 445 -16.68 -38.45 26.77
C VAL A 445 -16.88 -39.68 27.64
N ARG A 446 -17.60 -39.50 28.73
CA ARG A 446 -17.98 -40.56 29.65
C ARG A 446 -19.45 -40.93 29.43
N TYR A 447 -19.67 -42.21 29.22
CA TYR A 447 -20.98 -42.85 29.16
C TYR A 447 -21.20 -43.65 30.42
N THR A 448 -22.38 -43.53 31.02
CA THR A 448 -22.71 -44.24 32.27
C THR A 448 -24.12 -44.77 32.21
N ILE A 449 -24.29 -46.07 32.48
CA ILE A 449 -25.58 -46.65 32.84
C ILE A 449 -25.53 -46.88 34.35
N PRO A 450 -26.22 -46.05 35.16
CA PRO A 450 -26.16 -46.14 36.61
C PRO A 450 -26.87 -47.41 37.10
N PRO A 451 -26.65 -47.84 38.37
CA PRO A 451 -27.32 -48.99 38.97
C PRO A 451 -28.82 -49.07 38.69
N ALA A 452 -29.54 -47.96 38.92
CA ALA A 452 -30.99 -47.90 38.71
C ALA A 452 -31.39 -48.16 37.24
N GLY A 453 -30.61 -47.64 36.29
CA GLY A 453 -30.81 -47.88 34.86
C GLY A 453 -30.49 -49.34 34.48
N ALA A 454 -29.39 -49.89 35.02
CA ALA A 454 -28.97 -51.26 34.77
C ALA A 454 -30.00 -52.30 35.28
N GLN A 455 -30.63 -52.05 36.42
CA GLN A 455 -31.69 -52.90 36.95
C GLN A 455 -32.90 -52.97 36.02
N THR A 456 -33.20 -51.93 35.24
CA THR A 456 -34.29 -51.96 34.23
C THR A 456 -34.02 -52.90 33.05
N LEU A 457 -32.76 -53.34 32.89
CA LEU A 457 -32.35 -54.28 31.84
C LEU A 457 -32.54 -55.74 32.26
N VAL A 458 -32.79 -56.02 33.54
CA VAL A 458 -33.03 -57.37 34.03
C VAL A 458 -34.32 -57.92 33.41
N GLY A 459 -34.26 -59.15 32.90
CA GLY A 459 -35.40 -59.81 32.24
C GLY A 459 -35.69 -59.30 30.83
N LYS A 460 -34.87 -58.40 30.28
CA LYS A 460 -34.91 -58.08 28.84
C LYS A 460 -34.23 -59.20 28.04
N GLU A 461 -34.67 -59.37 26.81
CA GLU A 461 -34.13 -60.38 25.89
C GLU A 461 -32.63 -60.17 25.66
N SER A 462 -31.88 -61.27 25.56
CA SER A 462 -30.45 -61.21 25.27
C SER A 462 -30.24 -60.85 23.79
N SER A 463 -29.94 -59.59 23.53
CA SER A 463 -29.70 -59.07 22.17
C SER A 463 -28.89 -57.77 22.25
N THR A 464 -28.41 -57.30 21.10
CA THR A 464 -27.86 -55.95 20.95
C THR A 464 -28.98 -54.93 20.84
N TYR A 465 -28.85 -53.86 21.61
CA TYR A 465 -29.72 -52.69 21.61
C TYR A 465 -28.90 -51.44 21.28
N SER A 466 -29.39 -50.59 20.39
CA SER A 466 -28.65 -49.42 19.89
C SER A 466 -29.49 -48.15 19.92
N VAL A 467 -28.83 -47.01 20.11
CA VAL A 467 -29.40 -45.66 19.96
C VAL A 467 -28.33 -44.76 19.37
N ASN A 468 -28.70 -43.82 18.49
CA ASN A 468 -27.74 -42.89 17.93
C ASN A 468 -27.57 -41.69 18.86
N VAL A 469 -26.32 -41.26 19.06
CA VAL A 469 -25.98 -40.09 19.88
C VAL A 469 -25.47 -38.99 18.96
N TYR A 470 -26.03 -37.79 19.11
CA TYR A 470 -25.65 -36.61 18.35
C TYR A 470 -25.04 -35.57 19.28
N TYR A 471 -23.88 -35.06 18.86
CA TYR A 471 -23.25 -33.91 19.47
C TYR A 471 -23.50 -32.68 18.60
N SER A 472 -23.83 -31.57 19.24
CA SER A 472 -23.98 -30.28 18.59
C SER A 472 -23.47 -29.21 19.53
N PHE A 473 -23.02 -28.09 19.00
CA PHE A 473 -22.66 -26.95 19.82
C PHE A 473 -23.30 -25.68 19.26
N THR A 474 -23.45 -24.69 20.13
CA THR A 474 -24.03 -23.39 19.81
C THR A 474 -23.06 -22.33 20.25
N ALA A 475 -22.73 -21.39 19.37
CA ALA A 475 -21.97 -20.20 19.74
C ALA A 475 -22.86 -19.26 20.57
N ILE A 476 -22.35 -18.77 21.70
CA ILE A 476 -23.07 -17.89 22.63
C ILE A 476 -22.64 -16.44 22.44
#